data_AF-A0A3D8RCC7-F1
#
_entry.id   AF-A0A3D8RCC7-F1
#
_cell.length_a   1.000
_cell.length_b   1.000
_cell.length_c   1.000
_cell.angle_alpha   90.00
_cell.angle_beta   90.00
_cell.angle_gamma   90.00
#
_symmetry.space_group_name_H-M   'P 1'
#
loop_
_entity.id
_entity.type
_entity.pdbx_description
1 polymer ?
#
loop_
_entity_poly.entity_id
_entity_poly.type
_entity_poly.pdbx_seq_one_letter_code
_entity_poly.pdbx_strand_id
1 'polypeptide(L)'
;MGGGQIDSAPVIANPNVNALIWGGYSGQEGGAALFDVITGKTAPAGRLPLTQYPANYVSQIPMTDMSLRPSSNLPGRTYKWYTGKPTFEFVIGLHYTRFLVNMAEPYPSTIYDIDIAGLVSKCNEAHQDRCHFHSFFVAVENIRKLTSDYVALDFITGSFGPKPYPKSLVNYQRLHSIKHGEISTAVLNLTLGSLARIDN
;
A
#
# COMPACT_ATOMS: atom_id res chain seq x y z
N MET A 1 4.76 19.09 4.01
CA MET A 1 6.11 18.95 3.44
C MET A 1 7.00 18.23 4.45
N GLY A 2 8.16 17.73 4.03
CA GLY A 2 9.10 16.96 4.87
C GLY A 2 8.98 15.46 4.67
N GLY A 3 10.05 14.72 5.03
CA GLY A 3 10.11 13.27 4.84
C GLY A 3 9.39 12.51 5.95
N GLY A 4 9.71 12.85 7.21
CA GLY A 4 9.03 12.31 8.38
C GLY A 4 7.56 12.72 8.41
N GLN A 5 6.74 11.85 9.00
CA GLN A 5 5.34 12.16 9.25
C GLN A 5 5.20 12.94 10.56
N ILE A 6 4.28 13.90 10.57
CA ILE A 6 3.87 14.65 11.76
C ILE A 6 2.42 14.28 12.04
N ASP A 7 2.09 14.05 13.32
CA ASP A 7 0.72 13.71 13.71
C ASP A 7 -0.25 14.85 13.34
N SER A 8 -1.02 14.61 12.30
CA SER A 8 -1.98 15.56 11.75
C SER A 8 -3.38 15.37 12.34
N ALA A 9 -3.53 14.61 13.43
CA ALA A 9 -4.80 14.41 14.12
C ALA A 9 -5.53 15.74 14.45
N PRO A 10 -4.85 16.81 14.94
CA PRO A 10 -5.50 18.10 15.17
C PRO A 10 -5.99 18.78 13.88
N VAL A 11 -5.30 18.56 12.76
CA VAL A 11 -5.63 19.16 11.47
C VAL A 11 -6.89 18.52 10.91
N ILE A 12 -6.98 17.19 10.93
CA ILE A 12 -8.15 16.45 10.41
C ILE A 12 -9.39 16.62 11.29
N ALA A 13 -9.21 16.91 12.59
CA ALA A 13 -10.32 17.17 13.51
C ALA A 13 -10.93 18.57 13.32
N ASN A 14 -10.24 19.48 12.65
CA ASN A 14 -10.70 20.85 12.45
C ASN A 14 -11.63 20.92 11.21
N PRO A 15 -12.93 21.24 11.38
CA PRO A 15 -13.87 21.30 10.26
C PRO A 15 -13.58 22.41 9.26
N ASN A 16 -12.74 23.40 9.63
CA ASN A 16 -12.34 24.49 8.73
C ASN A 16 -11.19 24.09 7.79
N VAL A 17 -10.60 22.90 7.95
CA VAL A 17 -9.54 22.40 7.06
C VAL A 17 -10.17 21.46 6.04
N ASN A 18 -10.25 21.90 4.78
CA ASN A 18 -10.91 21.13 3.73
C ASN A 18 -10.03 20.06 3.06
N ALA A 19 -8.71 20.27 3.06
CA ALA A 19 -7.78 19.38 2.38
C ALA A 19 -6.41 19.36 3.08
N LEU A 20 -5.73 18.23 3.00
CA LEU A 20 -4.38 18.02 3.48
C LEU A 20 -3.56 17.32 2.40
N ILE A 21 -2.40 17.90 2.05
CA ILE A 21 -1.48 17.33 1.06
C ILE A 21 -0.12 17.10 1.72
N TRP A 22 0.38 15.87 1.62
CA TRP A 22 1.76 15.55 1.96
C TRP A 22 2.64 15.61 0.70
N GLY A 23 3.38 16.71 0.54
CA GLY A 23 4.25 16.93 -0.63
C GLY A 23 5.69 16.42 -0.50
N GLY A 24 6.05 15.75 0.60
CA GLY A 24 7.41 15.21 0.79
C GLY A 24 8.53 16.26 0.66
N TYR A 25 9.61 15.88 -0.03
CA TYR A 25 10.68 16.76 -0.53
C TYR A 25 10.66 16.78 -2.05
N SER A 26 9.98 17.77 -2.63
CA SER A 26 9.54 17.76 -4.03
C SER A 26 10.57 18.29 -5.05
N GLY A 27 11.83 18.48 -4.65
CA GLY A 27 12.92 18.91 -5.56
C GLY A 27 12.71 20.28 -6.21
N GLN A 28 13.46 20.55 -7.28
CA GLN A 28 13.49 21.85 -7.97
C GLN A 28 12.14 22.26 -8.59
N GLU A 29 11.36 21.29 -9.09
CA GLU A 29 10.03 21.53 -9.69
C GLU A 29 8.90 21.40 -8.66
N GLY A 30 9.22 21.37 -7.36
CA GLY A 30 8.25 21.07 -6.32
C GLY A 30 7.11 22.08 -6.21
N GLY A 31 7.41 23.36 -6.40
CA GLY A 31 6.40 24.42 -6.39
C GLY A 31 5.42 24.28 -7.55
N ALA A 32 5.93 24.08 -8.76
CA ALA A 32 5.13 23.88 -9.96
C ALA A 32 4.29 22.60 -9.87
N ALA A 33 4.88 21.48 -9.42
CA ALA A 33 4.17 20.22 -9.24
C ALA A 33 3.03 20.33 -8.22
N LEU A 34 3.27 20.98 -7.08
CA LEU A 34 2.22 21.17 -6.07
C LEU A 34 1.11 22.09 -6.58
N PHE A 35 1.45 23.15 -7.30
CA PHE A 35 0.48 24.06 -7.88
C PHE A 35 -0.38 23.39 -8.96
N ASP A 36 0.22 22.56 -9.83
CA ASP A 36 -0.49 21.79 -10.85
C ASP A 36 -1.48 20.79 -10.22
N VAL A 37 -1.12 20.20 -9.07
CA VAL A 37 -2.05 19.36 -8.30
C VAL A 37 -3.17 20.18 -7.68
N ILE A 38 -2.86 21.29 -7.01
CA ILE A 38 -3.87 22.12 -6.33
C ILE A 38 -4.87 22.72 -7.34
N THR A 39 -4.39 23.19 -8.49
CA THR A 39 -5.23 23.76 -9.54
C THR A 39 -5.97 22.71 -10.36
N GLY A 40 -5.69 21.42 -10.16
CA GLY A 40 -6.33 20.33 -10.89
C GLY A 40 -5.80 20.13 -12.30
N LYS A 41 -4.71 20.80 -12.70
CA LYS A 41 -4.00 20.53 -13.96
C LYS A 41 -3.46 19.10 -14.01
N THR A 42 -3.12 18.52 -12.87
CA THR A 42 -2.77 17.10 -12.73
C THR A 42 -3.49 16.49 -11.53
N ALA A 43 -4.11 15.32 -11.72
CA ALA A 43 -4.78 14.60 -10.64
C ALA A 43 -3.76 13.87 -9.73
N PRO A 44 -3.91 13.92 -8.40
CA PRO A 44 -3.04 13.16 -7.50
C PRO A 44 -3.36 11.67 -7.56
N ALA A 45 -2.30 10.86 -7.53
CA ALA A 45 -2.37 9.41 -7.39
C ALA A 45 -1.30 8.84 -6.44
N GLY A 46 -0.58 9.73 -5.73
CA GLY A 46 0.41 9.34 -4.75
C GLY A 46 -0.23 8.70 -3.52
N ARG A 47 0.48 7.76 -2.90
CA ARG A 47 0.07 7.08 -1.67
C ARG A 47 1.19 7.15 -0.64
N LEU A 48 0.83 7.17 0.64
CA LEU A 48 1.79 7.35 1.73
C LEU A 48 2.72 6.13 1.84
N PRO A 49 4.06 6.28 1.70
CA PRO A 49 5.00 5.16 1.82
C PRO A 49 5.36 4.83 3.28
N LEU A 50 4.75 5.51 4.24
CA LEU A 50 5.01 5.39 5.67
C LEU A 50 3.68 5.39 6.43
N THR A 51 3.69 4.91 7.67
CA THR A 51 2.55 5.09 8.57
C THR A 51 2.70 6.43 9.30
N GLN A 52 1.65 7.24 9.35
CA GLN A 52 1.62 8.39 10.25
C GLN A 52 1.08 7.93 11.61
N TYR A 53 1.96 7.86 12.59
CA TYR A 53 1.61 7.45 13.95
C TYR A 53 1.05 8.62 14.76
N PRO A 54 0.22 8.34 15.78
CA PRO A 54 -0.11 9.33 16.79
C PRO A 54 1.15 9.77 17.54
N ALA A 55 1.17 11.03 18.00
CA ALA A 55 2.35 11.62 18.62
C ALA A 55 2.89 10.82 19.81
N ASN A 56 2.03 10.16 20.58
CA ASN A 56 2.44 9.36 21.75
C ASN A 56 3.17 8.05 21.41
N TYR A 57 3.19 7.62 20.15
CA TYR A 57 3.88 6.39 19.73
C TYR A 57 5.38 6.42 20.06
N VAL A 58 6.04 7.58 19.91
CA VAL A 58 7.48 7.70 20.19
C VAL A 58 7.82 7.55 21.67
N SER A 59 6.83 7.72 22.56
CA SER A 59 6.97 7.52 24.00
C SER A 59 6.66 6.07 24.43
N GLN A 60 6.09 5.25 23.53
CA GLN A 60 5.73 3.86 23.81
C GLN A 60 6.86 2.87 23.48
N ILE A 61 7.83 3.28 22.66
CA ILE A 61 8.95 2.42 22.24
C ILE A 61 10.25 3.22 22.28
N PRO A 62 11.34 2.70 22.88
CA PRO A 62 12.67 3.28 22.69
C PRO A 62 13.05 3.24 21.21
N MET A 63 13.40 4.39 20.60
CA MET A 63 13.74 4.42 19.16
C MET A 63 15.00 3.61 18.81
N THR A 64 15.77 3.17 19.81
CA THR A 64 16.90 2.24 19.69
C THR A 64 16.50 0.76 19.68
N ASP A 65 15.26 0.42 20.07
CA ASP A 65 14.77 -0.96 20.04
C ASP A 65 14.40 -1.36 18.60
N MET A 66 15.15 -2.30 18.03
CA MET A 66 14.97 -2.75 16.64
C MET A 66 13.88 -3.82 16.48
N SER A 67 13.22 -4.23 17.56
CA SER A 67 12.15 -5.22 17.53
C SER A 67 10.95 -4.69 16.74
N LEU A 68 10.58 -5.40 15.67
CA LEU A 68 9.44 -5.04 14.83
C LEU A 68 8.10 -5.58 15.38
N ARG A 69 8.13 -6.79 15.94
CA ARG A 69 6.94 -7.51 16.40
C ARG A 69 6.38 -6.87 17.67
N PRO A 70 5.05 -6.89 17.87
CA PRO A 70 4.48 -6.44 19.13
C PRO A 70 4.86 -7.40 20.27
N SER A 71 4.93 -6.86 21.47
CA SER A 71 5.14 -7.59 22.73
C SER A 71 4.28 -6.96 23.82
N SER A 72 4.36 -7.44 25.07
CA SER A 72 3.59 -6.85 26.18
C SER A 72 3.86 -5.35 26.38
N ASN A 73 5.07 -4.89 26.02
CA ASN A 73 5.50 -3.50 26.21
C ASN A 73 5.70 -2.75 24.89
N LEU A 74 5.50 -3.41 23.74
CA LEU A 74 5.73 -2.83 22.42
C LEU A 74 4.47 -2.96 21.55
N PRO A 75 3.90 -1.86 21.04
CA PRO A 75 2.76 -1.90 20.13
C PRO A 75 3.12 -2.41 18.71
N GLY A 76 4.36 -2.82 18.46
CA GLY A 76 4.86 -3.21 17.15
C GLY A 76 5.20 -2.01 16.25
N ARG A 77 6.02 -2.25 15.22
CA ARG A 77 6.51 -1.22 14.30
C ARG A 77 6.04 -1.48 12.87
N THR A 78 5.90 -0.42 12.09
CA THR A 78 5.44 -0.43 10.68
C THR A 78 3.97 -0.85 10.55
N TYR A 79 3.39 -0.63 9.36
CA TYR A 79 2.05 -1.13 9.03
C TYR A 79 1.90 -2.65 9.18
N LYS A 80 3.01 -3.40 9.17
CA LYS A 80 2.98 -4.87 9.25
C LYS A 80 2.63 -5.37 10.65
N TRP A 81 3.03 -4.64 11.69
CA TRP A 81 3.02 -5.13 13.07
C TRP A 81 2.41 -4.18 14.08
N TYR A 82 2.21 -2.91 13.71
CA TYR A 82 1.62 -1.93 14.61
C TYR A 82 0.17 -2.32 14.95
N THR A 83 -0.10 -2.50 16.25
CA THR A 83 -1.41 -2.91 16.78
C THR A 83 -2.27 -1.72 17.22
N GLY A 84 -1.69 -0.53 17.29
CA GLY A 84 -2.43 0.70 17.56
C GLY A 84 -3.14 1.26 16.33
N LYS A 85 -3.83 2.38 16.52
CA LYS A 85 -4.53 3.09 15.44
C LYS A 85 -3.64 4.19 14.86
N PRO A 86 -3.23 4.12 13.58
CA PRO A 86 -2.47 5.20 12.97
C PRO A 86 -3.36 6.42 12.70
N THR A 87 -2.77 7.62 12.71
CA THR A 87 -3.44 8.84 12.24
C THR A 87 -3.74 8.74 10.75
N PHE A 88 -2.76 8.26 9.97
CA PHE A 88 -2.95 7.85 8.59
C PHE A 88 -2.25 6.52 8.33
N GLU A 89 -3.00 5.57 7.77
CA GLU A 89 -2.50 4.25 7.41
C GLU A 89 -1.45 4.33 6.30
N PHE A 90 -0.56 3.33 6.28
CA PHE A 90 0.33 3.12 5.15
C PHE A 90 -0.50 2.95 3.87
N VAL A 91 -0.04 3.55 2.77
CA VAL A 91 -0.64 3.45 1.43
C VAL A 91 -1.97 4.21 1.27
N ILE A 92 -2.38 5.02 2.25
CA ILE A 92 -3.49 5.95 2.04
C ILE A 92 -3.11 7.01 1.00
N GLY A 93 -4.06 7.29 0.11
CA GLY A 93 -3.93 8.28 -0.95
C GLY A 93 -5.29 8.46 -1.60
N LEU A 94 -5.68 9.72 -1.83
CA LEU A 94 -6.96 10.08 -2.42
C LEU A 94 -6.75 10.52 -3.87
N HIS A 95 -7.83 10.40 -4.64
CA HIS A 95 -7.90 10.85 -6.02
C HIS A 95 -8.93 11.96 -6.16
N TYR A 96 -8.78 12.80 -7.19
CA TYR A 96 -9.81 13.75 -7.58
C TYR A 96 -10.99 13.12 -8.34
N THR A 97 -10.87 11.83 -8.68
CA THR A 97 -11.93 11.01 -9.27
C THR A 97 -12.31 9.85 -8.34
N ARG A 98 -13.31 9.05 -8.73
CA ARG A 98 -13.66 7.80 -8.09
C ARG A 98 -13.48 6.66 -9.08
N PHE A 99 -13.06 5.51 -8.56
CA PHE A 99 -12.87 4.30 -9.34
C PHE A 99 -13.78 3.19 -8.82
N LEU A 100 -14.33 2.39 -9.74
CA LEU A 100 -14.85 1.06 -9.42
C LEU A 100 -13.71 0.07 -9.62
N VAL A 101 -13.51 -0.79 -8.63
CA VAL A 101 -12.40 -1.74 -8.60
C VAL A 101 -12.97 -3.13 -8.39
N ASN A 102 -12.76 -4.00 -9.37
CA ASN A 102 -13.25 -5.37 -9.36
C ASN A 102 -12.12 -6.32 -9.76
N MET A 103 -12.25 -7.59 -9.42
CA MET A 103 -11.41 -8.60 -10.06
C MET A 103 -11.85 -8.75 -11.52
N ALA A 104 -10.90 -8.74 -12.45
CA ALA A 104 -11.19 -8.78 -13.89
C ALA A 104 -11.67 -10.16 -14.36
N GLU A 105 -11.30 -11.22 -13.65
CA GLU A 105 -11.72 -12.59 -13.91
C GLU A 105 -12.59 -13.09 -12.74
N PRO A 106 -13.53 -14.03 -12.99
CA PRO A 106 -14.25 -14.70 -11.91
C PRO A 106 -13.27 -15.56 -11.11
N TYR A 107 -12.75 -15.01 -10.02
CA TYR A 107 -12.01 -15.81 -9.04
C TYR A 107 -13.02 -16.64 -8.24
N PRO A 108 -12.95 -17.99 -8.25
CA PRO A 108 -13.76 -18.82 -7.39
C PRO A 108 -13.61 -18.37 -5.93
N SER A 109 -14.73 -18.32 -5.22
CA SER A 109 -14.81 -17.95 -3.80
C SER A 109 -14.19 -18.99 -2.86
N THR A 110 -13.48 -19.99 -3.37
CA THR A 110 -13.03 -21.17 -2.64
C THR A 110 -11.62 -21.56 -3.04
N ILE A 111 -10.73 -21.44 -2.04
CA ILE A 111 -9.50 -22.21 -1.77
C ILE A 111 -8.76 -22.71 -3.01
N TYR A 112 -7.69 -22.00 -3.36
CA TYR A 112 -6.64 -22.53 -4.23
C TYR A 112 -5.68 -23.37 -3.37
N ASP A 113 -5.70 -24.69 -3.57
CA ASP A 113 -4.62 -25.54 -3.06
C ASP A 113 -3.40 -25.37 -3.96
N ILE A 114 -2.35 -24.78 -3.40
CA ILE A 114 -1.09 -24.53 -4.09
C ILE A 114 -0.04 -25.48 -3.52
N ASP A 115 0.41 -26.42 -4.34
CA ASP A 115 1.57 -27.26 -4.02
C ASP A 115 2.87 -26.47 -4.21
N ILE A 116 3.40 -25.95 -3.11
CA ILE A 116 4.64 -25.16 -3.10
C ILE A 116 5.83 -26.00 -3.59
N ALA A 117 5.91 -27.29 -3.25
CA ALA A 117 7.01 -28.14 -3.71
C ALA A 117 6.97 -28.34 -5.23
N GLY A 118 5.75 -28.52 -5.78
CA GLY A 118 5.50 -28.54 -7.21
C GLY A 118 5.89 -27.24 -7.91
N LEU A 119 5.65 -26.08 -7.30
CA LEU A 119 6.06 -24.78 -7.86
C LEU A 119 7.58 -24.59 -7.84
N VAL A 120 8.24 -24.94 -6.73
CA VAL A 120 9.70 -24.82 -6.58
C VAL A 120 10.41 -25.74 -7.57
N SER A 121 9.93 -26.97 -7.78
CA SER A 121 10.57 -27.91 -8.71
C SER A 121 10.49 -27.47 -10.19
N LYS A 122 9.49 -26.66 -10.55
CA LYS A 122 9.29 -26.10 -11.90
C LYS A 122 9.98 -24.75 -12.11
N CYS A 123 10.61 -24.21 -11.07
CA CYS A 123 11.24 -22.91 -11.09
C CYS A 123 12.61 -22.97 -11.80
N ASN A 124 12.77 -22.19 -12.86
CA ASN A 124 14.02 -22.09 -13.63
C ASN A 124 14.80 -20.78 -13.37
N GLU A 125 14.35 -19.95 -12.42
CA GLU A 125 15.05 -18.72 -12.05
C GLU A 125 16.31 -19.02 -11.23
N ALA A 126 17.35 -18.19 -11.39
CA ALA A 126 18.57 -18.30 -10.60
C ALA A 126 18.32 -18.16 -9.08
N HIS A 127 17.27 -17.42 -8.72
CA HIS A 127 16.79 -17.28 -7.35
C HIS A 127 15.32 -17.66 -7.27
N GLN A 128 15.01 -18.65 -6.45
CA GLN A 128 13.67 -19.27 -6.40
C GLN A 128 12.58 -18.31 -5.95
N ASP A 129 12.91 -17.31 -5.13
CA ASP A 129 11.98 -16.29 -4.64
C ASP A 129 11.42 -15.40 -5.77
N ARG A 130 12.10 -15.33 -6.92
CA ARG A 130 11.66 -14.60 -8.10
C ARG A 130 10.68 -15.37 -8.97
N CYS A 131 10.54 -16.69 -8.77
CA CYS A 131 9.66 -17.49 -9.59
C CYS A 131 8.21 -17.07 -9.42
N HIS A 132 7.65 -16.57 -10.51
CA HIS A 132 6.25 -16.26 -10.64
C HIS A 132 5.42 -17.55 -10.61
N PHE A 133 4.30 -17.52 -9.89
CA PHE A 133 3.40 -18.67 -9.84
C PHE A 133 1.92 -18.31 -10.03
N HIS A 134 1.53 -17.06 -9.84
CA HIS A 134 0.14 -16.63 -9.98
C HIS A 134 0.04 -15.12 -10.26
N SER A 135 -1.05 -14.67 -10.89
CA SER A 135 -1.32 -13.26 -11.13
C SER A 135 -2.77 -12.91 -10.78
N PHE A 136 -2.94 -11.81 -10.05
CA PHE A 136 -4.25 -11.20 -9.84
C PHE A 136 -4.51 -10.09 -10.86
N PHE A 137 -5.62 -10.19 -11.57
CA PHE A 137 -6.08 -9.20 -12.53
C PHE A 137 -7.14 -8.32 -11.86
N VAL A 138 -6.85 -7.03 -11.71
CA VAL A 138 -7.74 -6.06 -11.07
C VAL A 138 -8.19 -5.06 -12.11
N ALA A 139 -9.47 -5.09 -12.46
CA ALA A 139 -10.11 -4.13 -13.34
C ALA A 139 -10.42 -2.85 -12.57
N VAL A 140 -9.96 -1.71 -13.08
CA VAL A 140 -10.13 -0.38 -12.50
C VAL A 140 -10.85 0.50 -13.52
N GLU A 141 -12.10 0.85 -13.22
CA GLU A 141 -12.93 1.72 -14.05
C GLU A 141 -13.00 3.13 -13.44
N ASN A 142 -12.74 4.16 -14.23
CA ASN A 142 -12.94 5.54 -13.80
C ASN A 142 -14.37 6.02 -14.05
N ILE A 143 -15.14 6.18 -12.97
CA ILE A 143 -16.56 6.53 -13.04
C ILE A 143 -16.87 8.03 -13.01
N ARG A 144 -15.85 8.90 -12.88
CA ARG A 144 -16.06 10.36 -12.98
C ARG A 144 -15.28 10.95 -14.15
N LYS A 145 -15.55 12.22 -14.42
CA LYS A 145 -15.09 12.94 -15.62
C LYS A 145 -13.58 13.21 -15.66
N LEU A 146 -12.93 13.30 -14.49
CA LEU A 146 -11.53 13.68 -14.42
C LEU A 146 -10.63 12.46 -14.66
N THR A 147 -9.75 12.55 -15.65
CA THR A 147 -8.69 11.58 -15.89
C THR A 147 -7.73 11.56 -14.70
N SER A 148 -7.36 10.37 -14.24
CA SER A 148 -6.40 10.19 -13.15
C SER A 148 -5.63 8.90 -13.33
N ASP A 149 -4.40 8.89 -12.82
CA ASP A 149 -3.68 7.65 -12.56
C ASP A 149 -4.33 6.90 -11.39
N TYR A 150 -4.05 5.61 -11.31
CA TYR A 150 -4.47 4.75 -10.20
C TYR A 150 -3.31 3.86 -9.76
N VAL A 151 -3.14 3.67 -8.46
CA VAL A 151 -2.12 2.75 -7.91
C VAL A 151 -2.84 1.60 -7.22
N ALA A 152 -2.70 0.40 -7.78
CA ALA A 152 -3.16 -0.86 -7.24
C ALA A 152 -2.05 -1.49 -6.38
N LEU A 153 -2.42 -2.05 -5.22
CA LEU A 153 -1.49 -2.69 -4.29
C LEU A 153 -2.06 -4.01 -3.83
N ASP A 154 -1.19 -5.01 -3.77
CA ASP A 154 -1.52 -6.35 -3.32
C ASP A 154 -0.92 -6.61 -1.95
N PHE A 155 -1.77 -7.03 -1.01
CA PHE A 155 -1.38 -7.37 0.35
C PHE A 155 -1.78 -8.79 0.68
N ILE A 156 -0.82 -9.58 1.14
CA ILE A 156 -1.06 -10.92 1.68
C ILE A 156 -1.17 -10.85 3.20
N THR A 157 -2.18 -11.53 3.74
CA THR A 157 -2.40 -11.74 5.16
C THR A 157 -2.94 -13.16 5.39
N GLY A 158 -2.69 -13.72 6.56
CA GLY A 158 -3.16 -15.07 6.89
C GLY A 158 -2.54 -15.60 8.18
N SER A 159 -3.01 -16.75 8.63
CA SER A 159 -2.56 -17.41 9.87
C SER A 159 -1.60 -18.58 9.60
N PHE A 160 -0.68 -18.42 8.65
CA PHE A 160 0.25 -19.46 8.20
C PHE A 160 1.65 -19.22 8.75
N GLY A 161 2.38 -20.24 9.21
CA GLY A 161 3.73 -20.11 9.77
C GLY A 161 3.76 -19.64 11.24
N PRO A 162 4.92 -19.19 11.77
CA PRO A 162 5.06 -18.85 13.18
C PRO A 162 4.29 -17.57 13.54
N LYS A 163 3.72 -17.54 14.75
CA LYS A 163 3.15 -16.31 15.33
C LYS A 163 4.28 -15.31 15.66
N PRO A 164 4.02 -14.00 15.66
CA PRO A 164 2.78 -13.31 15.24
C PRO A 164 2.62 -13.25 13.71
N TYR A 165 1.38 -13.02 13.23
CA TYR A 165 1.04 -13.00 11.81
C TYR A 165 1.01 -11.57 11.24
N PRO A 166 1.78 -11.25 10.19
CA PRO A 166 1.80 -9.92 9.57
C PRO A 166 0.81 -9.79 8.40
N LYS A 167 0.51 -8.54 8.04
CA LYS A 167 0.04 -8.15 6.71
C LYS A 167 1.23 -7.61 5.92
N SER A 168 1.49 -8.11 4.71
CA SER A 168 2.64 -7.70 3.89
C SER A 168 2.20 -7.24 2.50
N LEU A 169 2.71 -6.08 2.07
CA LEU A 169 2.69 -5.66 0.67
C LEU A 169 3.59 -6.60 -0.13
N VAL A 170 3.07 -7.19 -1.20
CA VAL A 170 3.80 -8.14 -2.05
C VAL A 170 4.00 -7.62 -3.47
N ASN A 171 3.06 -6.82 -3.97
CA ASN A 171 3.18 -6.21 -5.29
C ASN A 171 2.41 -4.88 -5.35
N TYR A 172 2.76 -4.03 -6.30
CA TYR A 172 2.00 -2.83 -6.65
C TYR A 172 2.18 -2.51 -8.14
N GLN A 173 1.18 -1.88 -8.73
CA GLN A 173 1.26 -1.37 -10.10
C GLN A 173 0.57 -0.02 -10.19
N ARG A 174 1.16 0.89 -10.97
CA ARG A 174 0.54 2.15 -11.35
C ARG A 174 -0.05 2.03 -12.74
N LEU A 175 -1.34 2.31 -12.84
CA LEU A 175 -2.07 2.52 -14.08
C LEU A 175 -2.10 4.01 -14.38
N HIS A 176 -1.88 4.37 -15.64
CA HIS A 176 -1.70 5.75 -16.05
C HIS A 176 -2.91 6.25 -16.85
N SER A 177 -3.33 7.47 -16.54
CA SER A 177 -4.25 8.27 -17.36
C SER A 177 -5.57 7.58 -17.71
N ILE A 178 -6.19 6.92 -16.73
CA ILE A 178 -7.49 6.25 -16.91
C ILE A 178 -8.56 7.32 -17.13
N LYS A 179 -9.09 7.40 -18.35
CA LYS A 179 -10.11 8.38 -18.75
C LYS A 179 -11.48 7.99 -18.21
N HIS A 180 -12.42 8.93 -18.22
CA HIS A 180 -13.81 8.65 -17.85
C HIS A 180 -14.40 7.51 -18.70
N GLY A 181 -14.97 6.50 -18.02
CA GLY A 181 -15.55 5.31 -18.65
C GLY A 181 -14.51 4.30 -19.16
N GLU A 182 -13.22 4.59 -19.00
CA GLU A 182 -12.15 3.66 -19.33
C GLU A 182 -11.96 2.64 -18.21
N ILE A 183 -11.77 1.39 -18.60
CA ILE A 183 -11.37 0.29 -17.73
C ILE A 183 -9.93 -0.04 -18.06
N SER A 184 -9.07 0.01 -17.05
CA SER A 184 -7.68 -0.44 -17.14
C SER A 184 -7.45 -1.59 -16.17
N THR A 185 -6.71 -2.60 -16.59
CA THR A 185 -6.44 -3.79 -15.75
C THR A 185 -5.04 -3.74 -15.18
N ALA A 186 -4.92 -3.78 -13.85
CA ALA A 186 -3.66 -4.03 -13.17
C ALA A 186 -3.40 -5.55 -13.09
N VAL A 187 -2.16 -5.94 -13.33
CA VAL A 187 -1.65 -7.30 -13.22
C VAL A 187 -0.68 -7.36 -12.05
N LEU A 188 -1.14 -7.97 -10.96
CA LEU A 188 -0.38 -8.10 -9.72
C LEU A 188 0.19 -9.51 -9.66
N ASN A 189 1.45 -9.63 -10.05
CA ASN A 189 2.18 -10.90 -10.10
C ASN A 189 2.62 -11.33 -8.69
N LEU A 190 2.33 -12.57 -8.32
CA LEU A 190 2.87 -13.21 -7.14
C LEU A 190 4.08 -14.07 -7.50
N THR A 191 5.10 -13.96 -6.65
CA THR A 191 6.29 -14.78 -6.72
C THR A 191 6.41 -15.66 -5.49
N LEU A 192 7.19 -16.75 -5.54
CA LEU A 192 7.42 -17.59 -4.36
C LEU A 192 7.94 -16.78 -3.14
N GLY A 193 8.73 -15.74 -3.38
CA GLY A 193 9.17 -14.80 -2.34
C GLY A 193 8.03 -14.01 -1.70
N SER A 194 6.92 -13.80 -2.41
CA SER A 194 5.72 -13.15 -1.87
C SER A 194 5.04 -13.97 -0.77
N LEU A 195 5.19 -15.30 -0.81
CA LEU A 195 4.64 -16.23 0.19
C LEU A 195 5.62 -16.51 1.34
N ALA A 196 6.90 -16.28 1.11
CA ALA A 196 7.95 -16.64 2.06
C ALA A 196 7.78 -15.90 3.41
N ARG A 197 7.90 -16.67 4.49
CA ARG A 197 7.99 -16.17 5.86
C ARG A 197 9.30 -16.63 6.48
N ILE A 198 9.72 -15.94 7.53
CA ILE A 198 10.97 -16.20 8.24
C ILE A 198 10.62 -16.92 9.55
N ASP A 199 11.26 -18.06 9.80
CA ASP A 199 11.26 -18.80 11.06
C ASP A 199 12.22 -18.16 12.08
N ASN A 200 12.43 -18.83 13.22
CA ASN A 200 13.28 -18.32 14.31
C ASN A 200 14.66 -18.95 14.26
#